data_AF-L8IYJ1-F1
#
_entry.id   AF-L8IYJ1-F1
#
_cell.length_a   1.000
_cell.length_b   1.000
_cell.length_c   1.000
_cell.angle_alpha   90.00
_cell.angle_beta   90.00
_cell.angle_gamma   90.00
#
_symmetry.space_group_name_H-M   'P 1'
#
loop_
_entity.id
_entity.type
_entity.pdbx_description
1 polymer ?
#
loop_
_entity_poly.entity_id
_entity_poly.type
_entity_poly.pdbx_seq_one_letter_code
_entity_poly.pdbx_strand_id
1 'polypeptide(L)'
;MRPGEERPVEGGACASVSDLELLKLRAAECIDAAAERLGALSRAIWSEPELAYEEHHAHGVLTRFFQSETPAGSWAVQPHYQLATAFRAEWGSPGGWAAPRPLHLGFLCEYDALPGIGHACGHNLIAEVGAAAALGMKGALESLAGLPLPVKVIVLGTPAEEDGGGKIDLIEAGAFKNLDVVFMAHPSQENAAYLPDVAEHDVTVKYYGKASHAAAYPWEGLNALDAAVLAYNNLSVLRQQLKPTWRVHGIIKNGGVKPNIIPSYSELIYYFRAPSMKELPVLTKKAEDCFRAAALATGCTVEINGGAHDYYNVLPNKSLWKAYVENGKKLGIDFISEDAMFSGPSGSTDFGNVSFVVPGIHPYFYIGSNALNHTEQYTEAAGSQEAQFYTLRTAKALAMTALDVIFKPELLERIREDFRLKLEEEKF
;
A
#
# COMPACT_ATOMS: atom_id res chain seq x y z
N MET A 1 10.62 -17.59 67.11
CA MET A 1 9.32 -17.10 66.60
C MET A 1 9.54 -15.78 65.89
N ARG A 2 8.92 -15.67 64.71
CA ARG A 2 8.81 -14.53 63.79
C ARG A 2 9.87 -14.34 62.69
N PRO A 3 9.40 -13.86 61.52
CA PRO A 3 9.82 -14.34 60.20
C PRO A 3 10.40 -13.21 59.33
N GLY A 4 11.02 -13.58 58.20
CA GLY A 4 11.47 -12.61 57.21
C GLY A 4 12.27 -13.27 56.11
N GLU A 5 11.60 -14.07 55.27
CA GLU A 5 12.12 -14.41 53.94
C GLU A 5 11.07 -13.98 52.91
N GLU A 6 11.46 -12.99 52.11
CA GLU A 6 10.75 -12.55 50.91
C GLU A 6 10.80 -13.68 49.87
N ARG A 7 9.64 -13.97 49.25
CA ARG A 7 9.58 -14.87 48.11
C ARG A 7 10.10 -14.14 46.86
N PRO A 8 10.86 -14.81 45.98
CA PRO A 8 11.19 -14.22 44.69
C PRO A 8 9.92 -14.14 43.83
N VAL A 9 9.78 -13.00 43.15
CA VAL A 9 8.78 -12.74 42.12
C VAL A 9 9.03 -13.69 40.95
N GLU A 10 8.04 -14.51 40.60
CA GLU A 10 8.06 -15.34 39.39
C GLU A 10 8.09 -14.44 38.16
N GLY A 11 9.21 -14.48 37.43
CA GLY A 11 9.35 -13.85 36.12
C GLY A 11 8.51 -14.59 35.08
N GLY A 12 7.73 -13.85 34.30
CA GLY A 12 6.95 -14.38 33.19
C GLY A 12 7.82 -15.18 32.22
N ALA A 13 7.43 -16.43 31.97
CA ALA A 13 8.16 -17.34 31.11
C ALA A 13 8.17 -16.84 29.66
N CYS A 14 9.36 -16.62 29.11
CA CYS A 14 9.56 -16.49 27.67
C CYS A 14 9.21 -17.83 27.02
N ALA A 15 8.32 -17.84 26.02
CA ALA A 15 7.94 -19.05 25.30
C ALA A 15 9.20 -19.69 24.68
N SER A 16 9.35 -21.00 24.78
CA SER A 16 10.50 -21.69 24.19
C SER A 16 10.42 -21.63 22.66
N VAL A 17 11.55 -21.82 21.96
CA VAL A 17 11.59 -21.85 20.48
C VAL A 17 10.59 -22.87 19.91
N SER A 18 10.33 -23.98 20.61
CA SER A 18 9.31 -24.96 20.19
C SER A 18 7.88 -24.45 20.35
N ASP A 19 7.60 -23.60 21.33
CA ASP A 19 6.24 -23.07 21.57
C ASP A 19 5.85 -22.04 20.50
N LEU A 20 6.79 -21.19 20.08
CA LEU A 20 6.56 -20.22 19.01
C LEU A 20 6.27 -20.91 17.66
N GLU A 21 6.96 -22.00 17.34
CA GLU A 21 6.70 -22.74 16.10
C GLU A 21 5.34 -23.46 16.13
N LEU A 22 4.89 -23.93 17.31
CA LEU A 22 3.52 -24.44 17.48
C LEU A 22 2.47 -23.34 17.28
N LEU A 23 2.71 -22.11 17.77
CA LEU A 23 1.81 -20.98 17.54
C LEU A 23 1.73 -20.59 16.07
N LYS A 24 2.86 -20.62 15.35
CA LYS A 24 2.91 -20.39 13.91
C LYS A 24 2.09 -21.43 13.15
N LEU A 25 2.22 -22.70 13.52
CA LEU A 25 1.38 -23.76 12.96
C LEU A 25 -0.10 -23.51 13.26
N ARG A 26 -0.42 -23.11 14.50
CA ARG A 26 -1.80 -22.81 14.89
C ARG A 26 -2.41 -21.65 14.10
N ALA A 27 -1.65 -20.57 13.86
CA ALA A 27 -2.09 -19.48 13.00
C ALA A 27 -2.40 -19.98 11.58
N ALA A 28 -1.54 -20.83 11.03
CA ALA A 28 -1.73 -21.40 9.70
C ALA A 28 -2.97 -22.29 9.61
N GLU A 29 -3.20 -23.16 10.61
CA GLU A 29 -4.40 -23.99 10.69
C GLU A 29 -5.69 -23.16 10.78
N CYS A 30 -5.68 -22.06 11.54
CA CYS A 30 -6.82 -21.16 11.64
C CYS A 30 -7.13 -20.47 10.30
N ILE A 31 -6.10 -20.09 9.54
CA ILE A 31 -6.26 -19.56 8.19
C ILE A 31 -6.84 -20.63 7.26
N ASP A 32 -6.31 -21.86 7.30
CA ASP A 32 -6.80 -22.97 6.48
C ASP A 32 -8.25 -23.33 6.79
N ALA A 33 -8.65 -23.32 8.07
CA ALA A 33 -10.03 -23.57 8.48
C ALA A 33 -10.99 -22.45 8.02
N ALA A 34 -10.49 -21.25 7.75
CA ALA A 34 -11.26 -20.11 7.25
C ALA A 34 -11.19 -19.93 5.72
N ALA A 35 -10.44 -20.79 5.00
CA ALA A 35 -10.12 -20.61 3.59
C ALA A 35 -11.33 -20.35 2.68
N GLU A 36 -12.41 -21.11 2.85
CA GLU A 36 -13.63 -20.94 2.03
C GLU A 36 -14.28 -19.56 2.26
N ARG A 37 -14.32 -19.10 3.51
CA ARG A 37 -14.91 -17.80 3.87
C ARG A 37 -14.04 -16.64 3.41
N LEU A 38 -12.71 -16.80 3.48
CA LEU A 38 -11.74 -15.82 3.00
C LEU A 38 -11.77 -15.69 1.47
N GLY A 39 -11.83 -16.81 0.76
CA GLY A 39 -11.99 -16.80 -0.69
C GLY A 39 -13.34 -16.25 -1.14
N ALA A 40 -14.41 -16.47 -0.36
CA ALA A 40 -15.71 -15.85 -0.60
C ALA A 40 -15.68 -14.32 -0.38
N LEU A 41 -14.97 -13.86 0.66
CA LEU A 41 -14.70 -12.43 0.92
C LEU A 41 -14.00 -11.79 -0.29
N SER A 42 -12.87 -12.38 -0.73
CA SER A 42 -12.11 -11.91 -1.88
C SER A 42 -12.93 -11.88 -3.17
N ARG A 43 -13.70 -12.94 -3.43
CA ARG A 43 -14.56 -13.04 -4.61
C ARG A 43 -15.67 -11.99 -4.62
N ALA A 44 -16.26 -11.70 -3.46
CA ALA A 44 -17.31 -10.70 -3.36
C ALA A 44 -16.79 -9.29 -3.67
N ILE A 45 -15.57 -8.96 -3.23
CA ILE A 45 -14.88 -7.72 -3.61
C ILE A 45 -14.58 -7.73 -5.11
N TRP A 46 -13.93 -8.80 -5.59
CA TRP A 46 -13.52 -8.91 -6.99
C TRP A 46 -14.66 -8.76 -8.01
N SER A 47 -15.84 -9.32 -7.70
CA SER A 47 -16.98 -9.35 -8.62
C SER A 47 -17.70 -8.01 -8.82
N GLU A 48 -17.48 -7.05 -7.93
CA GLU A 48 -18.13 -5.73 -7.96
C GLU A 48 -17.06 -4.66 -7.74
N PRO A 49 -16.25 -4.38 -8.78
CA PRO A 49 -15.14 -3.45 -8.67
C PRO A 49 -15.64 -2.01 -8.50
N GLU A 50 -15.13 -1.33 -7.46
CA GLU A 50 -15.46 0.04 -7.13
C GLU A 50 -14.19 0.91 -7.16
N LEU A 51 -14.32 2.14 -7.64
CA LEU A 51 -13.17 3.04 -7.79
C LEU A 51 -12.78 3.68 -6.45
N ALA A 52 -11.60 4.30 -6.44
CA ALA A 52 -11.10 5.06 -5.32
C ALA A 52 -12.17 5.97 -4.69
N TYR A 53 -12.31 5.89 -3.36
CA TYR A 53 -13.29 6.59 -2.50
C TYR A 53 -14.77 6.16 -2.66
N GLU A 54 -15.07 5.27 -3.60
CA GLU A 54 -16.44 4.80 -3.90
C GLU A 54 -16.63 3.31 -3.53
N GLU A 55 -15.69 2.72 -2.77
CA GLU A 55 -15.62 1.28 -2.42
C GLU A 55 -16.63 0.85 -1.32
N HIS A 56 -17.89 1.22 -1.50
CA HIS A 56 -18.96 1.00 -0.52
C HIS A 56 -19.32 -0.48 -0.32
N HIS A 57 -19.38 -1.25 -1.40
CA HIS A 57 -19.63 -2.69 -1.33
C HIS A 57 -18.45 -3.41 -0.69
N ALA A 58 -17.23 -3.18 -1.16
CA ALA A 58 -16.05 -3.82 -0.60
C ALA A 58 -15.88 -3.52 0.90
N HIS A 59 -16.06 -2.25 1.30
CA HIS A 59 -16.13 -1.81 2.69
C HIS A 59 -17.18 -2.59 3.49
N GLY A 60 -18.40 -2.69 2.94
CA GLY A 60 -19.51 -3.40 3.56
C GLY A 60 -19.22 -4.89 3.75
N VAL A 61 -18.61 -5.55 2.77
CA VAL A 61 -18.24 -6.97 2.86
C VAL A 61 -17.19 -7.19 3.95
N LEU A 62 -16.12 -6.39 3.98
CA LEU A 62 -15.04 -6.52 4.96
C LEU A 62 -15.50 -6.26 6.39
N THR A 63 -16.29 -5.20 6.61
CA THR A 63 -16.82 -4.88 7.94
C THR A 63 -17.77 -5.98 8.44
N ARG A 64 -18.67 -6.49 7.58
CA ARG A 64 -19.55 -7.63 7.92
C ARG A 64 -18.77 -8.90 8.22
N PHE A 65 -17.69 -9.16 7.48
CA PHE A 65 -16.82 -10.30 7.71
C PHE A 65 -16.31 -10.31 9.16
N PHE A 66 -15.66 -9.23 9.62
CA PHE A 66 -15.16 -9.15 10.99
C PHE A 66 -16.27 -9.13 12.05
N GLN A 67 -17.42 -8.50 11.78
CA GLN A 67 -18.58 -8.53 12.70
C GLN A 67 -19.14 -9.95 12.90
N SER A 68 -19.03 -10.80 11.88
CA SER A 68 -19.54 -12.17 11.90
C SER A 68 -18.58 -13.20 12.52
N GLU A 69 -17.36 -12.79 12.85
CA GLU A 69 -16.34 -13.67 13.40
C GLU A 69 -16.73 -14.26 14.77
N THR A 70 -16.34 -15.52 14.98
CA THR A 70 -16.70 -16.28 16.18
C THR A 70 -15.57 -16.30 17.21
N PRO A 71 -15.88 -16.26 18.52
CA PRO A 71 -17.21 -16.01 19.09
C PRO A 71 -17.73 -14.60 18.75
N ALA A 72 -19.05 -14.45 18.70
CA ALA A 72 -19.69 -13.19 18.32
C ALA A 72 -19.21 -12.03 19.21
N GLY A 73 -18.91 -10.88 18.60
CA GLY A 73 -18.34 -9.74 19.31
C GLY A 73 -16.84 -9.86 19.63
N SER A 74 -16.14 -10.84 19.04
CA SER A 74 -14.69 -10.98 19.19
C SER A 74 -13.89 -9.80 18.58
N TRP A 75 -14.44 -9.14 17.56
CA TRP A 75 -13.85 -7.95 16.96
C TRP A 75 -14.70 -6.70 17.24
N ALA A 76 -14.05 -5.63 17.68
CA ALA A 76 -14.64 -4.30 17.75
C ALA A 76 -14.50 -3.61 16.39
N VAL A 77 -15.58 -3.58 15.61
CA VAL A 77 -15.59 -3.04 14.24
C VAL A 77 -16.17 -1.63 14.21
N GLN A 78 -15.39 -0.69 13.67
CA GLN A 78 -15.75 0.70 13.41
C GLN A 78 -15.82 0.90 11.89
N PRO A 79 -17.01 0.83 11.26
CA PRO A 79 -17.18 1.24 9.87
C PRO A 79 -17.04 2.77 9.74
N HIS A 80 -16.80 3.26 8.52
CA HIS A 80 -16.61 4.68 8.20
C HIS A 80 -15.55 5.36 9.08
N TYR A 81 -14.42 4.68 9.29
CA TYR A 81 -13.38 5.14 10.20
C TYR A 81 -12.54 6.23 9.53
N GLN A 82 -12.80 7.49 9.90
CA GLN A 82 -12.19 8.72 9.35
C GLN A 82 -12.56 9.03 7.88
N LEU A 83 -12.66 8.02 7.03
CA LEU A 83 -13.13 8.13 5.64
C LEU A 83 -14.41 7.33 5.41
N ALA A 84 -15.20 7.74 4.41
CA ALA A 84 -16.48 7.13 4.08
C ALA A 84 -16.37 5.63 3.76
N THR A 85 -15.30 5.19 3.11
CA THR A 85 -15.09 3.78 2.74
C THR A 85 -13.95 3.13 3.51
N ALA A 86 -13.43 3.77 4.56
CA ALA A 86 -12.46 3.15 5.48
C ALA A 86 -13.12 2.44 6.66
N PHE A 87 -12.41 1.49 7.27
CA PHE A 87 -12.85 0.84 8.50
C PHE A 87 -11.69 0.49 9.42
N ARG A 88 -12.02 0.23 10.69
CA ARG A 88 -11.09 -0.28 11.70
C ARG A 88 -11.73 -1.45 12.44
N ALA A 89 -11.10 -2.62 12.42
CA ALA A 89 -11.51 -3.76 13.23
C ALA A 89 -10.41 -4.09 14.25
N GLU A 90 -10.76 -4.16 15.52
CA GLU A 90 -9.80 -4.44 16.59
C GLU A 90 -10.13 -5.74 17.32
N TRP A 91 -9.10 -6.55 17.56
CA TRP A 91 -9.11 -7.64 18.52
C TRP A 91 -8.03 -7.40 19.56
N GLY A 92 -8.31 -7.73 20.82
CA GLY A 92 -7.37 -7.57 21.92
C GLY A 92 -7.35 -8.79 22.82
N SER A 93 -6.18 -9.11 23.37
CA SER A 93 -6.02 -10.26 24.26
C SER A 93 -6.87 -10.14 25.55
N PRO A 94 -7.42 -11.24 26.07
CA PRO A 94 -8.09 -11.25 27.38
C PRO A 94 -7.14 -10.78 28.49
N GLY A 95 -7.60 -9.94 29.43
CA GLY A 95 -6.79 -9.45 30.56
C GLY A 95 -6.91 -7.95 30.88
N GLY A 96 -7.58 -7.18 30.02
CA GLY A 96 -7.88 -5.77 30.27
C GLY A 96 -6.70 -4.83 30.03
N TRP A 97 -7.04 -3.56 29.80
CA TRP A 97 -6.16 -2.47 29.35
C TRP A 97 -5.27 -1.88 30.47
N ALA A 98 -4.83 -2.70 31.41
CA ALA A 98 -3.90 -2.26 32.45
C ALA A 98 -2.47 -2.33 31.93
N ALA A 99 -1.64 -1.37 32.36
CA ALA A 99 -0.23 -1.26 31.97
C ALA A 99 0.52 -2.61 32.07
N PRO A 100 1.48 -2.89 31.18
CA PRO A 100 2.02 -2.02 30.12
C PRO A 100 1.08 -1.85 28.92
N ARG A 101 1.33 -0.80 28.12
CA ARG A 101 0.59 -0.55 26.88
C ARG A 101 0.71 -1.78 25.95
N PRO A 102 -0.40 -2.25 25.36
CA PRO A 102 -0.34 -3.36 24.42
C PRO A 102 0.51 -3.06 23.18
N LEU A 103 1.19 -4.07 22.66
CA LEU A 103 1.83 -4.01 21.34
C LEU A 103 0.73 -4.00 20.27
N HIS A 104 0.68 -2.95 19.46
CA HIS A 104 -0.34 -2.78 18.43
C HIS A 104 0.19 -3.18 17.05
N LEU A 105 -0.33 -4.28 16.51
CA LEU A 105 0.02 -4.78 15.17
C LEU A 105 -1.11 -4.47 14.19
N GLY A 106 -0.78 -3.74 13.12
CA GLY A 106 -1.73 -3.36 12.07
C GLY A 106 -1.65 -4.27 10.84
N PHE A 107 -2.79 -4.69 10.30
CA PHE A 107 -2.90 -5.38 9.01
C PHE A 107 -3.72 -4.49 8.08
N LEU A 108 -3.14 -4.09 6.95
CA LEU A 108 -3.78 -3.18 6.01
C LEU A 108 -4.50 -3.98 4.90
N CYS A 109 -5.68 -3.50 4.52
CA CYS A 109 -6.52 -4.07 3.48
C CYS A 109 -6.87 -2.98 2.46
N GLU A 110 -6.39 -3.10 1.22
CA GLU A 110 -6.84 -2.30 0.08
C GLU A 110 -7.95 -3.01 -0.68
N TYR A 111 -8.79 -2.27 -1.39
CA TYR A 111 -9.96 -2.85 -2.06
C TYR A 111 -10.60 -1.93 -3.12
N ASP A 112 -9.90 -0.89 -3.57
CA ASP A 112 -10.26 -0.13 -4.75
C ASP A 112 -9.88 -0.86 -6.06
N ALA A 113 -10.51 -0.44 -7.14
CA ALA A 113 -10.36 -1.00 -8.48
C ALA A 113 -9.97 0.09 -9.49
N LEU A 114 -9.56 -0.36 -10.67
CA LEU A 114 -9.11 0.51 -11.76
C LEU A 114 -10.24 0.78 -12.78
N PRO A 115 -10.33 2.01 -13.34
CA PRO A 115 -11.33 2.36 -14.34
C PRO A 115 -11.31 1.45 -15.56
N GLY A 116 -12.45 0.80 -15.84
CA GLY A 116 -12.66 0.00 -17.05
C GLY A 116 -12.04 -1.40 -17.04
N ILE A 117 -11.13 -1.71 -16.11
CA ILE A 117 -10.44 -3.03 -16.05
C ILE A 117 -10.65 -3.78 -14.72
N GLY A 118 -11.32 -3.18 -13.73
CA GLY A 118 -11.64 -3.87 -12.46
C GLY A 118 -10.41 -4.00 -11.55
N HIS A 119 -10.33 -5.06 -10.74
CA HIS A 119 -9.20 -5.31 -9.84
C HIS A 119 -7.95 -5.82 -10.56
N ALA A 120 -7.48 -5.08 -11.56
CA ALA A 120 -6.28 -5.40 -12.33
C ALA A 120 -4.98 -5.19 -11.53
N CYS A 121 -5.07 -4.65 -10.31
CA CYS A 121 -3.97 -4.60 -9.34
C CYS A 121 -4.11 -5.66 -8.21
N GLY A 122 -5.23 -6.39 -8.18
CA GLY A 122 -5.46 -7.50 -7.25
C GLY A 122 -5.80 -7.08 -5.82
N HIS A 123 -6.36 -5.89 -5.60
CA HIS A 123 -6.68 -5.37 -4.25
C HIS A 123 -7.66 -6.28 -3.49
N ASN A 124 -8.52 -7.04 -4.18
CA ASN A 124 -9.32 -8.10 -3.54
C ASN A 124 -8.47 -9.13 -2.77
N LEU A 125 -7.29 -9.48 -3.29
CA LEU A 125 -6.35 -10.40 -2.64
C LEU A 125 -5.58 -9.71 -1.50
N ILE A 126 -5.29 -8.40 -1.62
CA ILE A 126 -4.67 -7.61 -0.54
C ILE A 126 -5.59 -7.57 0.67
N ALA A 127 -6.88 -7.25 0.46
CA ALA A 127 -7.90 -7.30 1.49
C ALA A 127 -7.98 -8.68 2.15
N GLU A 128 -7.98 -9.74 1.36
CA GLU A 128 -8.01 -11.12 1.85
C GLU A 128 -6.78 -11.46 2.71
N VAL A 129 -5.57 -11.10 2.26
CA VAL A 129 -4.32 -11.35 3.00
C VAL A 129 -4.35 -10.67 4.36
N GLY A 130 -4.70 -9.39 4.42
CA GLY A 130 -4.79 -8.64 5.67
C GLY A 130 -5.80 -9.27 6.65
N ALA A 131 -6.97 -9.63 6.14
CA ALA A 131 -8.01 -10.27 6.96
C ALA A 131 -7.60 -11.67 7.44
N ALA A 132 -7.05 -12.50 6.55
CA ALA A 132 -6.59 -13.85 6.87
C ALA A 132 -5.47 -13.83 7.92
N ALA A 133 -4.47 -12.97 7.75
CA ALA A 133 -3.36 -12.86 8.69
C ALA A 133 -3.85 -12.45 10.09
N ALA A 134 -4.77 -11.48 10.16
CA ALA A 134 -5.38 -11.04 11.42
C ALA A 134 -6.19 -12.16 12.12
N LEU A 135 -6.92 -12.99 11.36
CA LEU A 135 -7.62 -14.16 11.90
C LEU A 135 -6.65 -15.22 12.41
N GLY A 136 -5.58 -15.50 11.67
CA GLY A 136 -4.52 -16.41 12.10
C GLY A 136 -3.88 -15.96 13.41
N MET A 137 -3.61 -14.66 13.54
CA MET A 137 -3.09 -14.05 14.78
C MET A 137 -4.04 -14.25 15.95
N LYS A 138 -5.33 -13.92 15.78
CA LYS A 138 -6.34 -14.16 16.81
C LYS A 138 -6.37 -15.63 17.25
N GLY A 139 -6.47 -16.56 16.30
CA GLY A 139 -6.58 -17.99 16.59
C GLY A 139 -5.35 -18.57 17.30
N ALA A 140 -4.15 -18.10 16.95
CA ALA A 140 -2.92 -18.48 17.64
C ALA A 140 -2.86 -17.90 19.06
N LEU A 141 -3.17 -16.62 19.23
CA LEU A 141 -3.06 -15.94 20.53
C LEU A 141 -4.14 -16.40 21.53
N GLU A 142 -5.36 -16.74 21.06
CA GLU A 142 -6.41 -17.33 21.90
C GLU A 142 -6.10 -18.77 22.35
N SER A 143 -5.17 -19.46 21.68
CA SER A 143 -4.76 -20.81 22.08
C SER A 143 -3.84 -20.84 23.32
N LEU A 144 -3.35 -19.66 23.74
CA LEU A 144 -2.45 -19.52 24.88
C LEU A 144 -3.19 -19.34 26.19
N ALA A 145 -2.67 -19.95 27.26
CA ALA A 145 -3.15 -19.71 28.62
C ALA A 145 -2.78 -18.31 29.15
N GLY A 146 -1.77 -17.67 28.56
CA GLY A 146 -1.33 -16.31 28.87
C GLY A 146 -0.33 -15.80 27.84
N LEU A 147 -0.35 -14.49 27.59
CA LEU A 147 0.58 -13.85 26.67
C LEU A 147 1.80 -13.28 27.41
N PRO A 148 2.98 -13.26 26.77
CA PRO A 148 4.17 -12.64 27.35
C PRO A 148 4.02 -11.11 27.48
N LEU A 149 3.18 -10.49 26.64
CA LEU A 149 2.76 -9.10 26.75
C LEU A 149 1.34 -8.91 26.21
N PRO A 150 0.60 -7.87 26.62
CA PRO A 150 -0.69 -7.52 26.01
C PRO A 150 -0.50 -7.18 24.53
N VAL A 151 -1.39 -7.69 23.66
CA VAL A 151 -1.35 -7.46 22.20
C VAL A 151 -2.71 -6.99 21.72
N LYS A 152 -2.69 -6.03 20.78
CA LYS A 152 -3.85 -5.63 19.99
C LYS A 152 -3.57 -5.88 18.52
N VAL A 153 -4.46 -6.62 17.87
CA VAL A 153 -4.48 -6.80 16.41
C VAL A 153 -5.49 -5.83 15.83
N ILE A 154 -5.06 -5.01 14.88
CA ILE A 154 -5.87 -3.99 14.24
C ILE A 154 -5.88 -4.28 12.75
N VAL A 155 -7.06 -4.39 12.15
CA VAL A 155 -7.22 -4.39 10.70
C VAL A 155 -7.71 -3.00 10.29
N LEU A 156 -7.00 -2.38 9.35
CA LEU A 156 -7.38 -1.10 8.77
C LEU A 156 -7.77 -1.32 7.31
N GLY A 157 -9.00 -0.95 6.98
CA GLY A 157 -9.41 -0.79 5.58
C GLY A 157 -8.93 0.54 5.04
N THR A 158 -8.11 0.48 3.99
CA THR A 158 -7.41 1.61 3.40
C THR A 158 -7.89 1.78 1.95
N PRO A 159 -8.89 2.64 1.70
CA PRO A 159 -9.43 2.88 0.35
C PRO A 159 -8.46 3.69 -0.51
N ALA A 160 -8.81 3.85 -1.79
CA ALA A 160 -8.24 4.83 -2.71
C ALA A 160 -6.71 4.82 -2.85
N GLU A 161 -6.09 3.65 -3.01
CA GLU A 161 -4.65 3.59 -3.28
C GLU A 161 -4.31 3.96 -4.73
N GLU A 162 -5.17 3.63 -5.70
CA GLU A 162 -4.89 3.83 -7.13
C GLU A 162 -5.13 5.28 -7.59
N ASP A 163 -6.02 6.01 -6.90
CA ASP A 163 -6.38 7.39 -7.26
C ASP A 163 -6.74 8.19 -6.01
N GLY A 164 -5.73 8.78 -5.38
CA GLY A 164 -5.90 9.83 -4.37
C GLY A 164 -5.33 9.54 -2.98
N GLY A 165 -4.70 8.39 -2.72
CA GLY A 165 -3.86 8.17 -1.55
C GLY A 165 -4.61 8.08 -0.22
N GLY A 166 -5.63 7.24 -0.12
CA GLY A 166 -6.46 7.15 1.08
C GLY A 166 -5.71 6.78 2.37
N LYS A 167 -4.51 6.15 2.31
CA LYS A 167 -3.67 5.98 3.51
C LYS A 167 -3.11 7.30 4.00
N ILE A 168 -2.84 8.25 3.11
CA ILE A 168 -2.31 9.58 3.43
C ILE A 168 -3.38 10.36 4.21
N ASP A 169 -4.61 10.37 3.71
CA ASP A 169 -5.77 10.90 4.42
C ASP A 169 -5.96 10.26 5.81
N LEU A 170 -5.84 8.93 5.90
CA LEU A 170 -5.92 8.20 7.16
C LEU A 170 -4.76 8.55 8.11
N ILE A 171 -3.56 8.79 7.61
CA ILE A 171 -2.41 9.27 8.41
C ILE A 171 -2.73 10.65 8.99
N GLU A 172 -3.23 11.58 8.18
CA GLU A 172 -3.59 12.94 8.60
C GLU A 172 -4.71 12.93 9.65
N ALA A 173 -5.70 12.06 9.48
CA ALA A 173 -6.77 11.82 10.45
C ALA A 173 -6.30 11.07 11.72
N GLY A 174 -5.05 10.60 11.76
CA GLY A 174 -4.44 9.95 12.91
C GLY A 174 -4.76 8.47 13.07
N ALA A 175 -5.22 7.77 12.01
CA ALA A 175 -5.55 6.35 12.03
C ALA A 175 -4.37 5.45 12.40
N PHE A 176 -3.17 5.83 11.96
CA PHE A 176 -1.91 5.12 12.19
C PHE A 176 -1.23 5.47 13.51
N LYS A 177 -1.74 6.47 14.25
CA LYS A 177 -1.19 6.82 15.56
C LYS A 177 -1.26 5.60 16.47
N ASN A 178 -0.18 5.37 17.21
CA ASN A 178 -0.06 4.28 18.15
C ASN A 178 -0.06 2.88 17.53
N LEU A 179 0.20 2.69 16.23
CA LEU A 179 0.60 1.38 15.73
C LEU A 179 2.09 1.17 15.99
N ASP A 180 2.48 -0.05 16.36
CA ASP A 180 3.87 -0.40 16.63
C ASP A 180 4.55 -1.04 15.41
N VAL A 181 3.82 -1.87 14.65
CA VAL A 181 4.28 -2.47 13.37
C VAL A 181 3.07 -2.67 12.45
N VAL A 182 3.22 -2.42 11.14
CA VAL A 182 2.19 -2.70 10.13
C VAL A 182 2.60 -3.75 9.10
N PHE A 183 1.63 -4.52 8.64
CA PHE A 183 1.79 -5.60 7.67
C PHE A 183 0.77 -5.41 6.55
N MET A 184 1.23 -5.56 5.32
CA MET A 184 0.43 -5.62 4.11
C MET A 184 1.18 -6.54 3.13
N ALA A 185 0.53 -7.06 2.08
CA ALA A 185 1.24 -7.67 0.96
C ALA A 185 0.48 -7.48 -0.33
N HIS A 186 1.23 -7.32 -1.42
CA HIS A 186 0.71 -6.97 -2.72
C HIS A 186 0.88 -8.13 -3.71
N PRO A 187 -0.14 -8.51 -4.50
CA PRO A 187 0.01 -9.54 -5.50
C PRO A 187 0.86 -9.04 -6.69
N SER A 188 1.72 -9.88 -7.24
CA SER A 188 2.52 -9.59 -8.43
C SER A 188 2.86 -10.88 -9.21
N GLN A 189 3.80 -10.78 -10.15
CA GLN A 189 4.32 -11.92 -10.92
C GLN A 189 5.39 -12.73 -10.17
N GLU A 190 5.95 -12.21 -9.08
CA GLU A 190 7.08 -12.83 -8.39
C GLU A 190 6.96 -12.64 -6.88
N ASN A 191 7.50 -13.58 -6.10
CA ASN A 191 7.60 -13.37 -4.66
C ASN A 191 8.84 -12.53 -4.35
N ALA A 192 8.62 -11.38 -3.72
CA ALA A 192 9.69 -10.51 -3.26
C ALA A 192 9.35 -10.00 -1.86
N ALA A 193 10.27 -10.11 -0.89
CA ALA A 193 10.01 -9.54 0.44
C ALA A 193 10.07 -8.00 0.49
N TYR A 194 10.51 -7.35 -0.60
CA TYR A 194 10.60 -5.92 -0.82
C TYR A 194 10.88 -5.66 -2.31
N LEU A 195 10.26 -4.63 -2.86
CA LEU A 195 10.66 -3.97 -4.10
C LEU A 195 10.78 -2.47 -3.82
N PRO A 196 11.69 -1.73 -4.48
CA PRO A 196 11.93 -0.32 -4.23
C PRO A 196 10.85 0.53 -4.89
N ASP A 197 9.66 0.57 -4.29
CA ASP A 197 8.61 1.49 -4.72
C ASP A 197 9.09 2.94 -4.59
N VAL A 198 8.88 3.70 -5.66
CA VAL A 198 9.45 5.04 -5.86
C VAL A 198 8.45 6.12 -5.48
N ALA A 199 8.99 7.28 -5.09
CA ALA A 199 8.19 8.46 -4.85
C ALA A 199 7.58 8.98 -6.16
N GLU A 200 6.36 9.49 -6.08
CA GLU A 200 5.56 9.89 -7.22
C GLU A 200 4.82 11.21 -6.96
N HIS A 201 4.74 12.04 -8.00
CA HIS A 201 3.95 13.27 -8.03
C HIS A 201 3.22 13.36 -9.36
N ASP A 202 1.91 13.50 -9.30
CA ASP A 202 1.07 13.73 -10.46
C ASP A 202 0.79 15.22 -10.68
N VAL A 203 0.64 15.60 -11.95
CA VAL A 203 0.26 16.97 -12.33
C VAL A 203 -0.77 16.98 -13.44
N THR A 204 -1.76 17.84 -13.28
CA THR A 204 -2.65 18.29 -14.36
C THR A 204 -2.20 19.64 -14.88
N VAL A 205 -1.89 19.70 -16.18
CA VAL A 205 -1.42 20.92 -16.86
C VAL A 205 -2.49 21.41 -17.83
N LYS A 206 -2.95 22.63 -17.62
CA LYS A 206 -3.99 23.26 -18.46
C LYS A 206 -3.42 24.48 -19.15
N TYR A 207 -3.47 24.50 -20.48
CA TYR A 207 -3.14 25.68 -21.27
C TYR A 207 -4.40 26.41 -21.68
N TYR A 208 -4.37 27.73 -21.58
CA TYR A 208 -5.44 28.62 -22.02
C TYR A 208 -4.90 29.58 -23.08
N GLY A 209 -5.56 29.58 -24.23
CA GLY A 209 -5.25 30.40 -25.39
C GLY A 209 -6.47 31.16 -25.88
N LYS A 210 -6.58 31.36 -27.19
CA LYS A 210 -7.65 32.12 -27.84
C LYS A 210 -8.03 31.46 -29.15
N ALA A 211 -9.31 31.12 -29.28
CA ALA A 211 -9.81 30.48 -30.49
C ALA A 211 -9.84 31.45 -31.67
N SER A 212 -9.60 30.92 -32.86
CA SER A 212 -9.66 31.64 -34.12
C SER A 212 -9.86 30.66 -35.28
N HIS A 213 -10.36 31.13 -36.42
CA HIS A 213 -10.50 30.30 -37.62
C HIS A 213 -9.13 29.99 -38.20
N ALA A 214 -8.76 28.71 -38.17
CA ALA A 214 -7.39 28.27 -38.45
C ALA A 214 -6.87 28.70 -39.83
N ALA A 215 -7.73 28.74 -40.85
CA ALA A 215 -7.33 29.13 -42.20
C ALA A 215 -7.46 30.63 -42.52
N ALA A 216 -8.32 31.37 -41.80
CA ALA A 216 -8.77 32.68 -42.25
C ALA A 216 -8.15 33.82 -41.44
N TYR A 217 -7.93 33.62 -40.15
CA TYR A 217 -7.36 34.62 -39.25
C TYR A 217 -6.46 33.98 -38.17
N PRO A 218 -5.53 33.07 -38.52
CA PRO A 218 -4.73 32.35 -37.53
C PRO A 218 -3.93 33.28 -36.60
N TRP A 219 -3.49 34.45 -37.09
CA TRP A 219 -2.77 35.47 -36.31
C TRP A 219 -3.59 36.12 -35.18
N GLU A 220 -4.92 35.96 -35.18
CA GLU A 220 -5.78 36.43 -34.10
C GLU A 220 -5.90 35.42 -32.94
N GLY A 221 -5.39 34.19 -33.11
CA GLY A 221 -5.50 33.11 -32.14
C GLY A 221 -4.24 32.90 -31.31
N LEU A 222 -4.39 32.16 -30.21
CA LEU A 222 -3.31 31.61 -29.38
C LEU A 222 -3.60 30.13 -29.21
N ASN A 223 -2.74 29.27 -29.76
CA ASN A 223 -3.04 27.85 -29.91
C ASN A 223 -2.61 27.05 -28.67
N ALA A 224 -3.58 26.65 -27.84
CA ALA A 224 -3.33 25.86 -26.65
C ALA A 224 -2.81 24.44 -26.99
N LEU A 225 -3.27 23.83 -28.09
CA LEU A 225 -2.76 22.54 -28.53
C LEU A 225 -1.27 22.63 -28.90
N ASP A 226 -0.83 23.72 -29.54
CA ASP A 226 0.60 23.90 -29.84
C ASP A 226 1.41 24.00 -28.55
N ALA A 227 0.87 24.62 -27.49
CA ALA A 227 1.52 24.66 -26.18
C ALA A 227 1.64 23.24 -25.58
N ALA A 228 0.60 22.41 -25.67
CA ALA A 228 0.64 21.02 -25.24
C ALA A 228 1.68 20.18 -26.02
N VAL A 229 1.74 20.35 -27.35
CA VAL A 229 2.72 19.65 -28.20
C VAL A 229 4.15 20.12 -27.92
N LEU A 230 4.37 21.41 -27.74
CA LEU A 230 5.68 21.94 -27.35
C LEU A 230 6.10 21.44 -25.97
N ALA A 231 5.19 21.38 -25.00
CA ALA A 231 5.46 20.78 -23.70
C ALA A 231 5.90 19.32 -23.81
N TYR A 232 5.19 18.52 -24.63
CA TYR A 232 5.53 17.14 -24.89
C TYR A 232 6.94 17.01 -25.49
N ASN A 233 7.28 17.86 -26.46
CA ASN A 233 8.60 17.91 -27.08
C ASN A 233 9.70 18.34 -26.10
N ASN A 234 9.45 19.37 -25.29
CA ASN A 234 10.37 19.86 -24.26
C ASN A 234 10.71 18.74 -23.27
N LEU A 235 9.70 18.01 -22.80
CA LEU A 235 9.91 16.86 -21.92
C LEU A 235 10.65 15.72 -22.64
N SER A 236 10.36 15.47 -23.92
CA SER A 236 11.05 14.46 -24.71
C SER A 236 12.56 14.72 -24.78
N VAL A 237 12.98 15.96 -25.02
CA VAL A 237 14.42 16.30 -25.06
C VAL A 237 15.03 16.43 -23.65
N LEU A 238 14.24 16.80 -22.63
CA LEU A 238 14.68 16.83 -21.23
C LEU A 238 15.16 15.45 -20.76
N ARG A 239 14.58 14.35 -21.27
CA ARG A 239 14.92 12.96 -20.86
C ARG A 239 16.40 12.65 -20.93
N GLN A 240 17.16 13.24 -21.86
CA GLN A 240 18.62 13.05 -21.93
C GLN A 240 19.32 13.49 -20.64
N GLN A 241 18.77 14.51 -19.95
CA GLN A 241 19.34 15.14 -18.76
C GLN A 241 18.66 14.69 -17.45
N LEU A 242 17.85 13.64 -17.51
CA LEU A 242 17.28 13.00 -16.32
C LEU A 242 18.20 11.88 -15.84
N LYS A 243 18.16 11.57 -14.54
CA LYS A 243 18.84 10.39 -14.02
C LYS A 243 18.22 9.12 -14.62
N PRO A 244 18.99 8.03 -14.80
CA PRO A 244 18.46 6.76 -15.30
C PRO A 244 17.31 6.17 -14.47
N THR A 245 17.20 6.57 -13.20
CA THR A 245 16.16 6.14 -12.25
C THR A 245 14.92 7.04 -12.23
N TRP A 246 14.92 8.16 -12.97
CA TRP A 246 13.79 9.08 -13.02
C TRP A 246 12.85 8.74 -14.16
N ARG A 247 11.55 8.92 -13.95
CA ARG A 247 10.54 8.76 -14.99
C ARG A 247 9.64 9.98 -15.04
N VAL A 248 9.25 10.33 -16.26
CA VAL A 248 8.23 11.34 -16.58
C VAL A 248 7.36 10.71 -17.64
N HIS A 249 6.06 10.62 -17.46
CA HIS A 249 5.17 10.06 -18.47
C HIS A 249 3.78 10.66 -18.32
N GLY A 250 3.06 10.77 -19.43
CA GLY A 250 1.78 11.45 -19.43
C GLY A 250 1.10 11.41 -20.79
N ILE A 251 -0.09 11.98 -20.82
CA ILE A 251 -0.98 12.00 -21.99
C ILE A 251 -1.52 13.42 -22.23
N ILE A 252 -1.97 13.68 -23.46
CA ILE A 252 -2.83 14.83 -23.77
C ILE A 252 -4.27 14.35 -23.63
N LYS A 253 -4.92 14.75 -22.53
CA LYS A 253 -6.31 14.37 -22.23
C LYS A 253 -7.32 15.17 -23.05
N ASN A 254 -6.99 16.43 -23.36
CA ASN A 254 -7.77 17.27 -24.27
C ASN A 254 -6.85 18.05 -25.20
N GLY A 255 -7.00 17.83 -26.51
CA GLY A 255 -6.22 18.47 -27.57
C GLY A 255 -7.05 19.35 -28.51
N GLY A 256 -8.28 19.71 -28.15
CA GLY A 256 -9.21 20.45 -29.02
C GLY A 256 -10.25 19.58 -29.71
N VAL A 257 -11.21 20.23 -30.38
CA VAL A 257 -12.47 19.61 -30.84
C VAL A 257 -12.58 19.50 -32.36
N LYS A 258 -12.09 20.48 -33.12
CA LYS A 258 -12.18 20.50 -34.59
C LYS A 258 -10.92 21.10 -35.25
N PRO A 259 -10.43 20.54 -36.37
CA PRO A 259 -9.21 21.02 -37.03
C PRO A 259 -9.28 22.44 -37.59
N ASN A 260 -10.47 22.97 -37.92
CA ASN A 260 -10.63 24.30 -38.49
C ASN A 260 -10.76 25.42 -37.44
N ILE A 261 -10.69 25.08 -36.15
CA ILE A 261 -10.75 26.02 -35.02
C ILE A 261 -9.46 25.86 -34.23
N ILE A 262 -8.70 26.95 -34.06
CA ILE A 262 -7.54 26.98 -33.16
C ILE A 262 -8.02 26.67 -31.74
N PRO A 263 -7.50 25.62 -31.07
CA PRO A 263 -7.89 25.29 -29.70
C PRO A 263 -7.54 26.41 -28.72
N SER A 264 -8.53 26.89 -27.97
CA SER A 264 -8.32 27.83 -26.85
C SER A 264 -8.02 27.14 -25.52
N TYR A 265 -8.11 25.81 -25.47
CA TYR A 265 -7.87 25.00 -24.28
C TYR A 265 -7.20 23.67 -24.67
N SER A 266 -6.28 23.22 -23.83
CA SER A 266 -5.75 21.86 -23.85
C SER A 266 -5.38 21.42 -22.44
N GLU A 267 -5.43 20.11 -22.18
CA GLU A 267 -5.18 19.52 -20.88
C GLU A 267 -4.25 18.30 -21.01
N LEU A 268 -3.22 18.24 -20.16
CA LEU A 268 -2.31 17.12 -20.03
C LEU A 268 -2.34 16.58 -18.61
N ILE A 269 -2.09 15.28 -18.47
CA ILE A 269 -1.88 14.62 -17.18
C ILE A 269 -0.52 13.95 -17.25
N TYR A 270 0.33 14.18 -16.24
CA TYR A 270 1.66 13.61 -16.12
C TYR A 270 1.93 13.06 -14.72
N TYR A 271 2.73 12.01 -14.66
CA TYR A 271 3.31 11.46 -13.44
C TYR A 271 4.82 11.61 -13.48
N PHE A 272 5.40 11.98 -12.35
CA PHE A 272 6.84 12.09 -12.14
C PHE A 272 7.25 11.09 -11.07
N ARG A 273 8.28 10.29 -11.36
CA ARG A 273 8.78 9.30 -10.41
C ARG A 273 10.27 9.43 -10.18
N ALA A 274 10.67 9.37 -8.91
CA ALA A 274 12.06 9.38 -8.49
C ALA A 274 12.28 8.44 -7.29
N PRO A 275 13.50 7.89 -7.09
CA PRO A 275 13.77 6.94 -6.01
C PRO A 275 13.46 7.44 -4.60
N SER A 276 13.41 8.75 -4.38
CA SER A 276 13.06 9.32 -3.09
C SER A 276 12.48 10.73 -3.19
N MET A 277 11.84 11.16 -2.11
CA MET A 277 11.31 12.52 -1.94
C MET A 277 12.39 13.60 -1.96
N LYS A 278 13.67 13.27 -1.80
CA LYS A 278 14.79 14.21 -1.99
C LYS A 278 14.97 14.62 -3.45
N GLU A 279 14.69 13.67 -4.35
CA GLU A 279 14.95 13.81 -5.77
C GLU A 279 13.72 14.30 -6.53
N LEU A 280 12.53 13.92 -6.06
CA LEU A 280 11.26 14.23 -6.71
C LEU A 280 11.05 15.73 -6.94
N PRO A 281 11.28 16.66 -5.97
CA PRO A 281 11.13 18.09 -6.20
C PRO A 281 12.06 18.65 -7.29
N VAL A 282 13.26 18.07 -7.44
CA VAL A 282 14.22 18.47 -8.48
C VAL A 282 13.71 18.07 -9.86
N LEU A 283 13.14 16.87 -9.97
CA LEU A 283 12.50 16.38 -11.19
C LEU A 283 11.26 17.21 -11.53
N THR A 284 10.35 17.39 -10.57
CA THR A 284 9.12 18.18 -10.70
C THR A 284 9.44 19.58 -11.21
N LYS A 285 10.43 20.26 -10.60
CA LYS A 285 10.82 21.61 -11.02
C LYS A 285 11.29 21.65 -12.49
N LYS A 286 12.12 20.69 -12.90
CA LYS A 286 12.59 20.60 -14.30
C LYS A 286 11.44 20.37 -15.28
N ALA A 287 10.49 19.50 -14.93
CA ALA A 287 9.34 19.21 -15.77
C ALA A 287 8.37 20.40 -15.86
N GLU A 288 8.10 21.08 -14.74
CA GLU A 288 7.28 22.28 -14.71
C GLU A 288 7.86 23.43 -15.55
N ASP A 289 9.17 23.60 -15.53
CA ASP A 289 9.83 24.62 -16.34
C ASP A 289 9.64 24.33 -17.85
N CYS A 290 9.56 23.06 -18.26
CA CYS A 290 9.19 22.69 -19.64
C CYS A 290 7.76 23.10 -20.00
N PHE A 291 6.81 22.98 -19.07
CA PHE A 291 5.42 23.42 -19.28
C PHE A 291 5.32 24.95 -19.37
N ARG A 292 5.98 25.66 -18.45
CA ARG A 292 6.01 27.13 -18.45
C ARG A 292 6.69 27.68 -19.70
N ALA A 293 7.74 27.04 -20.19
CA ALA A 293 8.40 27.40 -21.44
C ALA A 293 7.48 27.26 -22.67
N ALA A 294 6.65 26.22 -22.72
CA ALA A 294 5.69 26.03 -23.80
C ALA A 294 4.57 27.09 -23.80
N ALA A 295 4.09 27.47 -22.61
CA ALA A 295 3.16 28.59 -22.45
C ALA A 295 3.77 29.89 -23.01
N LEU A 296 4.99 30.21 -22.56
CA LEU A 296 5.70 31.42 -22.98
C LEU A 296 5.93 31.46 -24.50
N ALA A 297 6.36 30.35 -25.10
CA ALA A 297 6.65 30.28 -26.53
C ALA A 297 5.42 30.49 -27.42
N THR A 298 4.23 30.12 -26.93
CA THR A 298 2.97 30.21 -27.68
C THR A 298 2.13 31.44 -27.32
N GLY A 299 2.54 32.19 -26.29
CA GLY A 299 1.74 33.28 -25.72
C GLY A 299 0.51 32.80 -24.93
N CYS A 300 0.37 31.50 -24.66
CA CYS A 300 -0.69 30.96 -23.81
C CYS A 300 -0.38 31.20 -22.32
N THR A 301 -1.40 31.11 -21.48
CA THR A 301 -1.21 30.97 -20.03
C THR A 301 -1.27 29.50 -19.63
N VAL A 302 -0.60 29.13 -18.55
CA VAL A 302 -0.59 27.76 -18.02
C VAL A 302 -0.97 27.73 -16.55
N GLU A 303 -1.84 26.78 -16.21
CA GLU A 303 -2.15 26.36 -14.85
C GLU A 303 -1.54 24.97 -14.66
N ILE A 304 -0.77 24.79 -13.60
CA ILE A 304 -0.16 23.50 -13.23
C ILE A 304 -0.67 23.20 -11.82
N ASN A 305 -1.46 22.15 -11.69
CA ASN A 305 -1.95 21.68 -10.41
C ASN A 305 -1.33 20.32 -10.13
N GLY A 306 -0.72 20.15 -8.97
CA GLY A 306 -0.38 18.82 -8.47
C GLY A 306 -1.64 18.04 -8.08
N GLY A 307 -1.52 16.73 -7.94
CA GLY A 307 -2.56 15.94 -7.29
C GLY A 307 -2.72 16.29 -5.82
N ALA A 308 -3.67 15.60 -5.18
CA ALA A 308 -3.99 15.84 -3.78
C ALA A 308 -2.82 15.48 -2.86
N HIS A 309 -2.08 14.41 -3.20
CA HIS A 309 -1.00 13.90 -2.36
C HIS A 309 0.17 13.37 -3.19
N ASP A 310 1.39 13.53 -2.66
CA ASP A 310 2.58 12.88 -3.18
C ASP A 310 2.74 11.50 -2.54
N TYR A 311 3.06 10.49 -3.36
CA TYR A 311 3.37 9.15 -2.85
C TYR A 311 4.85 9.09 -2.51
N TYR A 312 5.17 8.58 -1.33
CA TYR A 312 6.57 8.49 -0.89
C TYR A 312 7.18 7.17 -1.35
N ASN A 313 8.51 7.09 -1.38
CA ASN A 313 9.19 5.82 -1.59
C ASN A 313 8.97 4.88 -0.39
N VAL A 314 8.90 3.57 -0.61
CA VAL A 314 8.74 2.63 0.52
C VAL A 314 10.06 2.46 1.26
N LEU A 315 10.05 2.67 2.58
CA LEU A 315 11.21 2.48 3.43
C LEU A 315 11.41 0.99 3.76
N PRO A 316 12.57 0.39 3.41
CA PRO A 316 12.82 -1.02 3.71
C PRO A 316 13.08 -1.23 5.20
N ASN A 317 12.41 -2.20 5.82
CA ASN A 317 12.74 -2.67 7.16
C ASN A 317 13.49 -4.02 7.10
N LYS A 318 14.82 -3.97 7.27
CA LYS A 318 15.70 -5.12 6.99
C LYS A 318 15.48 -6.30 7.95
N SER A 319 14.97 -6.04 9.14
CA SER A 319 14.68 -7.08 10.11
C SER A 319 13.34 -7.77 9.83
N LEU A 320 12.30 -6.99 9.46
CA LEU A 320 10.98 -7.53 9.11
C LEU A 320 11.02 -8.43 7.88
N TRP A 321 11.54 -7.94 6.76
CA TRP A 321 11.56 -8.73 5.52
C TRP A 321 12.40 -10.01 5.63
N LYS A 322 13.45 -10.05 6.48
CA LYS A 322 14.22 -11.28 6.76
C LYS A 322 13.39 -12.30 7.52
N ALA A 323 12.70 -11.87 8.57
CA ALA A 323 11.77 -12.73 9.31
C ALA A 323 10.65 -13.25 8.39
N TYR A 324 10.13 -12.41 7.51
CA TYR A 324 9.16 -12.80 6.49
C TYR A 324 9.72 -13.83 5.51
N VAL A 325 10.93 -13.64 4.98
CA VAL A 325 11.59 -14.62 4.10
C VAL A 325 11.79 -15.96 4.81
N GLU A 326 12.24 -15.95 6.06
CA GLU A 326 12.43 -17.18 6.85
C GLU A 326 11.11 -17.96 7.02
N ASN A 327 10.03 -17.27 7.38
CA ASN A 327 8.71 -17.90 7.52
C ASN A 327 8.12 -18.33 6.17
N GLY A 328 8.26 -17.52 5.13
CA GLY A 328 7.80 -17.83 3.79
C GLY A 328 8.49 -19.06 3.20
N LYS A 329 9.79 -19.22 3.41
CA LYS A 329 10.54 -20.42 2.97
C LYS A 329 10.04 -21.69 3.64
N LYS A 330 9.66 -21.64 4.93
CA LYS A 330 9.04 -22.79 5.63
C LYS A 330 7.70 -23.19 5.02
N LEU A 331 7.00 -22.24 4.39
CA LEU A 331 5.75 -22.45 3.66
C LEU A 331 5.96 -22.77 2.17
N GLY A 332 7.21 -22.92 1.72
CA GLY A 332 7.56 -23.22 0.33
C GLY A 332 7.41 -22.01 -0.61
N ILE A 333 7.56 -20.78 -0.11
CA ILE A 333 7.66 -19.58 -0.95
C ILE A 333 9.11 -19.44 -1.45
N ASP A 334 9.26 -19.43 -2.77
CA ASP A 334 10.53 -19.11 -3.44
C ASP A 334 10.58 -17.62 -3.74
N PHE A 335 11.53 -16.93 -3.09
CA PHE A 335 11.76 -15.50 -3.26
C PHE A 335 12.83 -15.24 -4.32
N ILE A 336 12.68 -14.12 -5.04
CA ILE A 336 13.75 -13.58 -5.89
C ILE A 336 15.01 -13.27 -5.05
N SER A 337 16.17 -13.19 -5.71
CA SER A 337 17.43 -12.90 -5.04
C SER A 337 17.46 -11.48 -4.46
N GLU A 338 18.21 -11.24 -3.39
CA GLU A 338 18.35 -9.89 -2.80
C GLU A 338 18.81 -8.86 -3.86
N ASP A 339 19.70 -9.22 -4.78
CA ASP A 339 20.13 -8.34 -5.88
C ASP A 339 18.97 -7.97 -6.82
N ALA A 340 18.10 -8.94 -7.15
CA ALA A 340 16.92 -8.71 -7.97
C ALA A 340 15.89 -7.82 -7.23
N MET A 341 15.79 -7.94 -5.90
CA MET A 341 14.89 -7.12 -5.11
C MET A 341 15.21 -5.62 -5.21
N PHE A 342 16.50 -5.24 -5.21
CA PHE A 342 16.91 -3.84 -5.29
C PHE A 342 17.02 -3.28 -6.72
N SER A 343 16.97 -4.16 -7.72
CA SER A 343 17.10 -3.77 -9.14
C SER A 343 15.82 -4.02 -9.95
N GLY A 344 14.78 -4.57 -9.31
CA GLY A 344 13.52 -4.94 -9.93
C GLY A 344 12.71 -3.73 -10.43
N PRO A 345 11.71 -3.99 -11.29
CA PRO A 345 10.74 -2.98 -11.69
C PRO A 345 10.05 -2.40 -10.46
N SER A 346 9.74 -1.11 -10.52
CA SER A 346 9.31 -0.30 -9.38
C SER A 346 7.93 0.31 -9.65
N GLY A 347 7.05 0.22 -8.66
CA GLY A 347 5.76 0.88 -8.61
C GLY A 347 5.79 2.11 -7.71
N SER A 348 4.61 2.61 -7.38
CA SER A 348 4.42 3.65 -6.37
C SER A 348 3.17 3.27 -5.60
N THR A 349 3.21 3.47 -4.28
CA THR A 349 2.09 3.14 -3.39
C THR A 349 2.08 4.10 -2.22
N ASP A 350 0.89 4.45 -1.73
CA ASP A 350 0.72 5.26 -0.52
C ASP A 350 1.12 4.48 0.77
N PHE A 351 1.40 3.17 0.68
CA PHE A 351 2.13 2.45 1.73
C PHE A 351 3.52 3.06 1.97
N GLY A 352 4.09 3.71 0.94
CA GLY A 352 5.27 4.56 1.07
C GLY A 352 5.10 5.54 2.22
N ASN A 353 4.03 6.31 2.23
CA ASN A 353 3.73 7.31 3.27
C ASN A 353 3.55 6.64 4.64
N VAL A 354 2.91 5.47 4.70
CA VAL A 354 2.78 4.69 5.95
C VAL A 354 4.15 4.30 6.50
N SER A 355 5.06 3.86 5.62
CA SER A 355 6.40 3.43 5.99
C SER A 355 7.29 4.55 6.53
N PHE A 356 6.85 5.82 6.47
CA PHE A 356 7.50 6.96 7.12
C PHE A 356 6.94 7.28 8.52
N VAL A 357 5.78 6.74 8.90
CA VAL A 357 5.14 7.02 10.19
C VAL A 357 5.08 5.81 11.12
N VAL A 358 5.13 4.60 10.58
CA VAL A 358 5.13 3.34 11.35
C VAL A 358 6.06 2.33 10.64
N PRO A 359 6.91 1.57 11.36
CA PRO A 359 7.67 0.51 10.72
C PRO A 359 6.73 -0.56 10.16
N GLY A 360 7.01 -1.05 8.96
CA GLY A 360 6.17 -2.06 8.34
C GLY A 360 6.83 -2.85 7.24
N ILE A 361 6.06 -3.76 6.66
CA ILE A 361 6.45 -4.57 5.51
C ILE A 361 5.34 -4.58 4.46
N HIS A 362 5.75 -4.48 3.20
CA HIS A 362 4.93 -4.56 2.00
C HIS A 362 5.64 -5.49 1.00
N PRO A 363 5.61 -6.82 1.21
CA PRO A 363 6.16 -7.78 0.28
C PRO A 363 5.20 -8.01 -0.89
N TYR A 364 5.75 -8.54 -1.96
CA TYR A 364 5.04 -8.96 -3.15
C TYR A 364 4.93 -10.48 -3.20
N PHE A 365 3.83 -11.00 -3.73
CA PHE A 365 3.60 -12.44 -3.85
C PHE A 365 3.02 -12.84 -5.20
N TYR A 366 3.50 -13.95 -5.73
CA TYR A 366 3.02 -14.56 -6.97
C TYR A 366 1.59 -15.10 -6.80
N ILE A 367 0.75 -14.96 -7.81
CA ILE A 367 -0.66 -15.40 -7.77
C ILE A 367 -1.00 -16.56 -8.71
N GLY A 368 -0.02 -17.29 -9.24
CA GLY A 368 -0.28 -18.37 -10.19
C GLY A 368 -0.37 -17.92 -11.66
N SER A 369 -0.01 -16.67 -11.98
CA SER A 369 -0.11 -16.14 -13.35
C SER A 369 1.07 -15.25 -13.74
N ASN A 370 1.46 -15.33 -15.01
CA ASN A 370 2.42 -14.43 -15.65
C ASN A 370 1.74 -13.17 -16.25
N ALA A 371 0.50 -12.87 -15.89
CA ALA A 371 -0.14 -11.59 -16.24
C ALA A 371 0.55 -10.44 -15.50
N LEU A 372 0.62 -9.25 -16.12
CA LEU A 372 1.19 -8.05 -15.49
C LEU A 372 0.06 -7.25 -14.82
N ASN A 373 0.30 -6.66 -13.65
CA ASN A 373 -0.64 -5.72 -13.03
C ASN A 373 -1.08 -4.65 -14.05
N HIS A 374 -2.32 -4.17 -13.91
CA HIS A 374 -2.99 -3.16 -14.75
C HIS A 374 -3.29 -3.65 -16.18
N THR A 375 -3.52 -4.96 -16.31
CA THR A 375 -4.01 -5.60 -17.55
C THR A 375 -5.29 -6.38 -17.29
N GLU A 376 -6.13 -6.54 -18.31
CA GLU A 376 -7.37 -7.35 -18.21
C GLU A 376 -7.06 -8.80 -17.79
N GLN A 377 -5.94 -9.36 -18.27
CA GLN A 377 -5.48 -10.70 -17.90
C GLN A 377 -5.17 -10.80 -16.39
N TYR A 378 -4.72 -9.72 -15.76
CA TYR A 378 -4.46 -9.72 -14.32
C TYR A 378 -5.75 -9.68 -13.51
N THR A 379 -6.77 -8.98 -13.99
CA THR A 379 -8.10 -9.01 -13.37
C THR A 379 -8.63 -10.44 -13.32
N GLU A 380 -8.54 -11.19 -14.41
CA GLU A 380 -8.93 -12.60 -14.44
C GLU A 380 -8.10 -13.44 -13.47
N ALA A 381 -6.78 -13.24 -13.44
CA ALA A 381 -5.88 -13.95 -12.55
C ALA A 381 -6.18 -13.68 -11.06
N ALA A 382 -6.42 -12.42 -10.70
CA ALA A 382 -6.72 -11.99 -9.34
C ALA A 382 -8.06 -12.54 -8.80
N GLY A 383 -9.01 -12.85 -9.68
CA GLY A 383 -10.27 -13.50 -9.34
C GLY A 383 -10.24 -15.03 -9.38
N SER A 384 -9.10 -15.62 -9.75
CA SER A 384 -9.01 -17.06 -10.01
C SER A 384 -8.98 -17.90 -8.73
N GLN A 385 -9.45 -19.15 -8.83
CA GLN A 385 -9.31 -20.12 -7.75
C GLN A 385 -7.85 -20.51 -7.48
N GLU A 386 -6.98 -20.38 -8.49
CA GLU A 386 -5.55 -20.68 -8.37
C GLU A 386 -4.83 -19.66 -7.47
N ALA A 387 -5.17 -18.38 -7.58
CA ALA A 387 -4.60 -17.31 -6.76
C ALA A 387 -4.80 -17.53 -5.24
N GLN A 388 -5.87 -18.23 -4.85
CA GLN A 388 -6.23 -18.47 -3.45
C GLN A 388 -5.15 -19.22 -2.67
N PHE A 389 -4.51 -20.22 -3.30
CA PHE A 389 -3.45 -20.98 -2.67
C PHE A 389 -2.27 -20.10 -2.27
N TYR A 390 -1.86 -19.20 -3.18
CA TYR A 390 -0.75 -18.29 -2.94
C TYR A 390 -1.13 -17.18 -1.96
N THR A 391 -2.34 -16.65 -2.07
CA THR A 391 -2.88 -15.60 -1.19
C THR A 391 -2.90 -16.07 0.27
N LEU A 392 -3.48 -17.24 0.55
CA LEU A 392 -3.51 -17.78 1.92
C LEU A 392 -2.12 -18.16 2.42
N ARG A 393 -1.21 -18.60 1.55
CA ARG A 393 0.18 -18.86 1.92
C ARG A 393 0.91 -17.58 2.35
N THR A 394 0.70 -16.48 1.63
CA THR A 394 1.23 -15.16 2.00
C THR A 394 0.67 -14.68 3.33
N ALA A 395 -0.65 -14.82 3.55
CA ALA A 395 -1.28 -14.48 4.82
C ALA A 395 -0.68 -15.25 6.01
N LYS A 396 -0.39 -16.54 5.84
CA LYS A 396 0.31 -17.36 6.84
C LYS A 396 1.71 -16.81 7.12
N ALA A 397 2.48 -16.47 6.08
CA ALA A 397 3.82 -15.91 6.25
C ALA A 397 3.79 -14.58 7.02
N LEU A 398 2.81 -13.70 6.75
CA LEU A 398 2.62 -12.46 7.51
C LEU A 398 2.24 -12.74 8.97
N ALA A 399 1.27 -13.63 9.24
CA ALA A 399 0.88 -13.99 10.61
C ALA A 399 2.05 -14.60 11.40
N MET A 400 2.83 -15.50 10.78
CA MET A 400 4.03 -16.08 11.40
C MET A 400 5.09 -15.02 11.71
N THR A 401 5.23 -14.01 10.85
CA THR A 401 6.15 -12.90 11.06
C THR A 401 5.68 -11.98 12.18
N ALA A 402 4.39 -11.69 12.24
CA ALA A 402 3.79 -10.96 13.35
C ALA A 402 3.96 -11.70 14.70
N LEU A 403 3.84 -13.03 14.72
CA LEU A 403 4.18 -13.83 15.90
C LEU A 403 5.67 -13.73 16.27
N ASP A 404 6.59 -13.73 15.29
CA ASP A 404 8.00 -13.47 15.59
C ASP A 404 8.20 -12.09 16.26
N VAL A 405 7.49 -11.05 15.83
CA VAL A 405 7.56 -9.72 16.44
C VAL A 405 7.10 -9.73 17.90
N ILE A 406 6.07 -10.50 18.24
CA ILE A 406 5.55 -10.62 19.62
C ILE A 406 6.52 -11.40 20.51
N PHE A 407 7.03 -12.52 20.02
CA PHE A 407 7.73 -13.51 20.86
C PHE A 407 9.26 -13.39 20.81
N LYS A 408 9.83 -12.51 19.97
CA LYS A 408 11.25 -12.20 19.90
C LYS A 408 11.49 -10.71 20.18
N PRO A 409 11.60 -10.28 21.45
CA PRO A 409 11.77 -8.87 21.80
C PRO A 409 12.96 -8.20 21.10
N GLU A 410 14.05 -8.94 20.89
CA GLU A 410 15.21 -8.48 20.15
C GLU A 410 14.94 -8.22 18.66
N LEU A 411 13.95 -8.90 18.07
CA LEU A 411 13.51 -8.61 16.71
C LEU A 411 12.78 -7.27 16.68
N LEU A 412 11.83 -7.03 17.58
CA LEU A 412 11.10 -5.76 17.66
C LEU A 412 12.03 -4.57 17.83
N GLU A 413 13.06 -4.68 18.67
CA GLU A 413 14.06 -3.62 18.84
C GLU A 413 14.87 -3.36 17.56
N ARG A 414 15.28 -4.41 16.83
CA ARG A 414 15.94 -4.25 15.53
C ARG A 414 15.02 -3.62 14.48
N ILE A 415 13.74 -3.96 14.49
CA ILE A 415 12.73 -3.36 13.58
C ILE A 415 12.61 -1.85 13.83
N ARG A 416 12.54 -1.45 15.10
CA ARG A 416 12.49 -0.03 15.50
C ARG A 416 13.77 0.71 15.11
N GLU A 417 14.92 0.06 15.29
CA GLU A 417 16.21 0.64 14.91
C GLU A 417 16.36 0.79 13.39
N ASP A 418 16.02 -0.24 12.61
CA ASP A 418 16.03 -0.17 11.15
C ASP A 418 15.16 0.99 10.64
N PHE A 419 13.97 1.16 11.20
CA PHE A 419 13.06 2.25 10.87
C PHE A 419 13.63 3.63 11.23
N ARG A 420 14.18 3.78 12.44
CA ARG A 420 14.82 5.04 12.87
C ARG A 420 15.96 5.44 11.95
N LEU A 421 16.84 4.49 11.61
CA LEU A 421 17.97 4.73 10.71
C LEU A 421 17.49 5.12 9.30
N LYS A 422 16.46 4.45 8.76
CA LYS A 422 15.92 4.78 7.44
C LYS A 422 15.27 6.15 7.39
N LEU A 423 14.53 6.54 8.43
CA LEU A 423 14.00 7.90 8.54
C LEU A 423 15.11 8.96 8.57
N GLU A 424 16.21 8.70 9.27
CA GLU A 424 17.36 9.60 9.32
C GLU A 424 18.05 9.73 7.96
N GLU A 425 18.22 8.62 7.25
CA GLU A 425 18.76 8.60 5.88
C GLU A 425 17.89 9.39 4.90
N GLU A 426 16.57 9.38 5.09
CA GLU A 426 15.60 10.01 4.18
C GLU A 426 15.18 11.43 4.58
N LYS A 427 15.67 12.03 5.68
CA LYS A 427 15.34 13.43 6.03
C LYS A 427 15.53 14.38 4.84
N PHE A 428 14.44 14.97 4.36
CA PHE A 428 14.36 15.85 3.18
C PHE A 428 13.77 17.22 3.54
#